data_AF-A0A9N9AKC0-F1
#
_entry.id   AF-A0A9N9AKC0-F1
#
_cell.length_a   1.000
_cell.length_b   1.000
_cell.length_c   1.000
_cell.angle_alpha   90.00
_cell.angle_beta   90.00
_cell.angle_gamma   90.00
#
_symmetry.space_group_name_H-M   'P 1'
#
loop_
_entity.id
_entity.type
_entity.pdbx_description
1 polymer ?
#
loop_
_entity_poly.entity_id
_entity_poly.type
_entity_poly.pdbx_seq_one_letter_code
_entity_poly.pdbx_strand_id
1 'polypeptide(L)'
;MPFAQPIITLIYNPSCSKSNLALSILQEALTKQPGVFKLDILDYQKQPPTKDQLRNIVQYLGIEHNLNQILRDNVSITTSGENTQETIKTALSVSELTEVIKQQPSRLQRPILVDWNNGKAIIARPPEKVEEFLKEL
;
A
#
# COMPACT_ATOMS: atom_id res chain seq x y z
N MET A 1 6.20 10.31 -30.02
CA MET A 1 6.04 10.97 -28.69
C MET A 1 6.41 9.92 -27.66
N PRO A 2 7.34 10.16 -26.73
CA PRO A 2 7.62 9.17 -25.70
C PRO A 2 6.41 9.15 -24.77
N PHE A 3 5.68 8.04 -24.75
CA PHE A 3 4.68 7.80 -23.71
C PHE A 3 5.41 7.90 -22.37
N ALA A 4 5.06 8.88 -21.55
CA ALA A 4 5.60 8.96 -20.20
C ALA A 4 5.18 7.68 -19.47
N GLN A 5 6.14 6.85 -19.11
CA GLN A 5 5.88 5.59 -18.43
C GLN A 5 5.24 5.89 -17.07
N PRO A 6 4.10 5.27 -16.73
CA PRO A 6 3.49 5.44 -15.43
C PRO A 6 4.47 5.01 -14.33
N ILE A 7 4.48 5.74 -13.21
CA ILE A 7 5.35 5.44 -12.08
C ILE A 7 4.54 4.65 -11.05
N ILE A 8 4.97 3.42 -10.80
CA ILE A 8 4.36 2.51 -9.85
C ILE A 8 5.27 2.41 -8.63
N THR A 9 4.84 2.98 -7.51
CA THR A 9 5.53 2.82 -6.23
C THR A 9 5.02 1.56 -5.54
N LEU A 10 5.93 0.62 -5.29
CA LEU A 10 5.69 -0.52 -4.41
C LEU A 10 6.13 -0.17 -2.99
N ILE A 11 5.16 -0.07 -2.10
CA ILE A 11 5.38 0.07 -0.66
C ILE A 11 5.43 -1.33 -0.06
N TYR A 12 6.61 -1.74 0.40
CA TYR A 12 6.86 -3.12 0.83
C TYR A 12 7.79 -3.20 2.05
N ASN A 13 7.87 -4.39 2.64
CA ASN A 13 8.83 -4.71 3.70
C ASN A 13 9.76 -5.82 3.18
N PRO A 14 11.09 -5.58 3.10
CA PRO A 14 12.05 -6.58 2.62
C PRO A 14 12.09 -7.84 3.51
N SER A 15 11.71 -7.74 4.79
CA SER A 15 11.64 -8.88 5.72
C SER A 15 10.36 -9.72 5.58
N CYS A 16 9.52 -9.49 4.56
CA CYS A 16 8.25 -10.18 4.39
C CYS A 16 8.12 -10.89 3.04
N SER A 17 7.98 -12.21 3.07
CA SER A 17 7.91 -13.05 1.86
C SER A 17 6.80 -12.64 0.90
N LYS A 18 5.65 -12.17 1.40
CA LYS A 18 4.52 -11.69 0.56
C LYS A 18 4.85 -10.39 -0.18
N SER A 19 5.59 -9.51 0.48
CA SER A 19 6.08 -8.26 -0.11
C SER A 19 7.16 -8.52 -1.16
N ASN A 20 8.08 -9.45 -0.88
CA ASN A 20 9.09 -9.86 -1.87
C ASN A 20 8.45 -10.55 -3.08
N LEU A 21 7.41 -11.37 -2.88
CA LEU A 21 6.68 -11.97 -3.99
C LEU A 21 6.03 -10.91 -4.89
N ALA A 22 5.38 -9.90 -4.31
CA ALA A 22 4.83 -8.77 -5.08
C ALA A 22 5.92 -8.03 -5.88
N LEU A 23 7.11 -7.83 -5.29
CA LEU A 23 8.25 -7.24 -6.00
C LEU A 23 8.69 -8.13 -7.17
N SER A 24 8.82 -9.44 -6.96
CA SER A 24 9.17 -10.40 -8.02
C SER A 24 8.18 -10.35 -9.18
N ILE A 25 6.88 -10.27 -8.90
CA ILE A 25 5.83 -10.17 -9.94
C ILE A 25 6.02 -8.89 -10.78
N LEU A 26 6.27 -7.75 -10.14
CA LEU A 26 6.50 -6.48 -10.86
C LEU A 26 7.77 -6.54 -11.72
N GLN A 27 8.85 -7.14 -11.20
CA GLN A 27 10.10 -7.30 -11.94
C GLN A 27 9.94 -8.26 -13.12
N GLU A 28 9.19 -9.34 -12.96
CA GLU A 28 8.87 -10.26 -14.04
C GLU A 28 8.05 -9.55 -15.13
N ALA A 29 7.06 -8.73 -14.75
CA ALA A 29 6.28 -7.94 -15.68
C ALA A 29 7.14 -6.93 -16.46
N LEU A 30 8.07 -6.24 -15.79
CA LEU A 30 9.05 -5.37 -16.44
C LEU A 30 10.00 -6.12 -17.37
N THR A 31 10.32 -7.38 -17.05
CA THR A 31 11.16 -8.22 -17.90
C THR A 31 10.41 -8.66 -19.15
N LYS A 32 9.12 -9.00 -19.01
CA LYS A 32 8.23 -9.35 -20.12
C LYS A 32 7.92 -8.15 -21.02
N GLN A 33 7.73 -6.97 -20.42
CA GLN A 33 7.39 -5.74 -21.12
C GLN A 33 8.28 -4.58 -20.63
N PRO A 34 9.53 -4.50 -21.12
CA PRO A 34 10.42 -3.43 -20.72
C PRO A 34 9.85 -2.08 -21.10
N GLY A 35 9.66 -1.24 -20.08
CA GLY A 35 9.16 0.11 -20.25
C GLY A 35 7.64 0.26 -20.25
N VAL A 36 6.87 -0.74 -19.80
CA VAL A 36 5.43 -0.59 -19.53
C VAL A 36 5.16 0.39 -18.37
N PHE A 37 6.02 0.40 -17.35
CA PHE A 37 5.97 1.33 -16.23
C PHE A 37 7.37 1.50 -15.62
N LYS A 38 7.53 2.48 -14.75
CA LYS A 38 8.71 2.64 -13.88
C LYS A 38 8.37 2.14 -12.48
N LEU A 39 9.14 1.18 -11.99
CA LEU A 39 9.00 0.68 -10.63
C LEU A 39 9.83 1.51 -9.66
N ASP A 40 9.15 2.13 -8.70
CA ASP A 40 9.75 2.81 -7.57
C ASP A 40 9.52 1.95 -6.31
N ILE A 41 10.53 1.85 -5.45
CA ILE A 41 10.51 0.92 -4.32
C ILE A 41 10.64 1.72 -3.03
N LEU A 42 9.59 1.68 -2.21
CA LEU A 42 9.53 2.41 -0.94
C LEU A 42 9.45 1.44 0.24
N ASP A 43 10.52 1.40 1.03
CA ASP A 43 10.54 0.66 2.30
C ASP A 43 9.90 1.52 3.40
N TYR A 44 8.65 1.23 3.72
CA TYR A 44 7.88 2.04 4.68
C TYR A 44 8.45 2.00 6.11
N GLN A 45 9.28 1.01 6.47
CA GLN A 45 9.91 0.96 7.80
C GLN A 45 11.09 1.91 7.88
N LYS A 46 11.85 2.06 6.78
CA LYS A 46 12.98 3.00 6.72
C LYS A 46 12.51 4.41 6.41
N GLN A 47 11.56 4.53 5.50
CA GLN A 47 11.04 5.81 5.02
C GLN A 47 9.51 5.74 4.98
N PRO A 48 8.84 6.09 6.08
CA PRO A 48 7.38 6.13 6.08
C PRO A 48 6.89 7.20 5.09
N PRO A 49 5.77 6.95 4.39
CA PRO A 49 5.22 7.91 3.45
C PRO A 49 4.85 9.23 4.16
N THR A 50 4.99 10.33 3.43
CA THR A 50 4.61 11.65 3.95
C THR A 50 3.10 11.80 4.09
N LYS A 51 2.64 12.84 4.79
CA LYS A 51 1.22 13.15 4.95
C LYS A 51 0.52 13.29 3.60
N ASP A 52 1.13 14.01 2.65
CA ASP A 52 0.60 14.21 1.30
C ASP A 52 0.57 12.91 0.50
N GLN A 53 1.63 12.09 0.60
CA GLN A 53 1.63 10.77 -0.04
C GLN A 53 0.53 9.87 0.51
N LEU A 54 0.37 9.81 1.84
CA LEU A 54 -0.70 9.05 2.47
C LEU A 54 -2.09 9.53 2.07
N ARG A 55 -2.27 10.86 1.99
CA ARG A 55 -3.52 11.46 1.49
C ARG A 55 -3.87 10.95 0.10
N ASN A 56 -2.91 11.02 -0.82
CA ASN A 56 -3.10 10.57 -2.19
C ASN A 56 -3.37 9.07 -2.25
N ILE A 57 -2.62 8.26 -1.49
CA ILE A 57 -2.82 6.80 -1.43
C ILE A 57 -4.23 6.46 -0.93
N VAL A 58 -4.69 7.11 0.12
CA VAL A 58 -6.05 6.93 0.66
C VAL A 58 -7.12 7.26 -0.37
N GLN A 59 -6.93 8.36 -1.10
CA GLN A 59 -7.84 8.78 -2.15
C GLN A 59 -7.83 7.79 -3.32
N TYR A 60 -6.66 7.33 -3.74
CA TYR A 60 -6.46 6.36 -4.82
C TYR A 60 -6.99 4.97 -4.48
N LEU A 61 -6.99 4.62 -3.18
CA LEU A 61 -7.63 3.41 -2.66
C LEU A 61 -9.16 3.55 -2.54
N GLY A 62 -9.70 4.77 -2.61
CA GLY A 62 -11.13 5.04 -2.40
C GLY A 62 -11.59 4.78 -0.96
N ILE A 63 -10.69 4.85 0.02
CA ILE A 63 -10.98 4.53 1.43
C ILE A 63 -11.08 5.77 2.32
N GLU A 64 -11.37 6.93 1.73
CA GLU A 64 -11.49 8.21 2.46
C GLU A 64 -12.49 8.14 3.62
N HIS A 65 -13.55 7.34 3.47
CA HIS A 65 -14.56 7.09 4.49
C HIS A 65 -14.17 6.01 5.52
N ASN A 66 -13.11 5.25 5.26
CA ASN A 66 -12.65 4.16 6.14
C ASN A 66 -11.12 4.00 6.07
N LEU A 67 -10.40 4.97 6.64
CA LEU A 67 -8.93 5.00 6.65
C LEU A 67 -8.32 3.76 7.29
N ASN A 68 -9.04 3.11 8.21
CA ASN A 68 -8.59 1.89 8.88
C ASN A 68 -8.29 0.76 7.89
N GLN A 69 -8.89 0.74 6.69
CA GLN A 69 -8.57 -0.25 5.67
C GLN A 69 -7.08 -0.29 5.30
N ILE A 70 -6.35 0.83 5.39
CA ILE A 70 -4.90 0.84 5.13
C ILE A 70 -4.07 0.32 6.30
N LEU A 71 -4.66 0.13 7.49
CA LEU A 71 -3.98 -0.39 8.67
C LEU A 71 -4.11 -1.92 8.72
N ARG A 72 -3.03 -2.62 9.02
CA ARG A 72 -2.99 -4.09 9.19
C ARG A 72 -3.88 -4.56 10.33
N ASP A 73 -4.10 -3.68 11.30
CA ASP A 73 -4.89 -3.90 12.50
C ASP A 73 -6.32 -3.36 12.32
N ASN A 74 -6.96 -3.74 11.21
CA ASN A 74 -8.39 -3.57 11.08
C ASN A 74 -9.02 -4.43 12.19
N VAL A 75 -9.58 -3.77 13.21
CA VAL A 75 -10.57 -4.42 14.08
C VAL A 75 -11.71 -4.81 13.15
N SER A 76 -11.69 -6.07 12.70
CA SER A 76 -12.94 -6.75 12.43
C SER A 76 -13.68 -6.70 13.76
N ILE A 77 -14.57 -5.73 13.93
CA ILE A 77 -15.62 -5.81 14.94
C ILE A 77 -16.59 -6.93 14.54
N THR A 78 -16.09 -8.15 14.41
CA THR A 78 -16.90 -9.35 14.53
C THR A 78 -16.85 -9.66 16.02
N THR A 79 -17.93 -9.34 16.73
CA THR A 79 -18.17 -9.76 18.11
C THR A 79 -18.09 -11.28 18.19
N SER A 80 -16.90 -11.80 18.41
CA SER A 80 -16.61 -13.16 18.83
C SER A 80 -15.41 -13.04 19.73
N GLY A 81 -15.61 -13.41 20.99
CA GLY A 81 -14.81 -12.98 22.12
C GLY A 81 -13.33 -13.29 22.03
N GLU A 82 -12.64 -12.72 23.01
CA GLU A 82 -11.31 -13.09 23.49
C GLU A 82 -10.13 -12.23 23.00
N ASN A 83 -9.70 -11.38 23.95
CA ASN A 83 -8.33 -11.02 24.28
C ASN A 83 -7.64 -9.80 23.61
N THR A 84 -7.14 -8.95 24.52
CA THR A 84 -6.13 -7.88 24.39
C THR A 84 -6.62 -6.54 23.88
N GLN A 85 -7.08 -5.72 24.83
CA GLN A 85 -7.32 -4.28 24.68
C GLN A 85 -5.98 -3.53 24.57
N GLU A 86 -5.26 -3.66 23.46
CA GLU A 86 -4.52 -2.49 22.98
C GLU A 86 -5.56 -1.52 22.46
N THR A 87 -5.52 -0.25 22.89
CA THR A 87 -6.45 0.76 22.38
C THR A 87 -6.13 0.97 20.90
N ILE A 88 -6.82 0.25 20.03
CA ILE A 88 -6.61 0.30 18.58
C ILE A 88 -7.05 1.68 18.12
N LYS A 89 -6.09 2.61 18.07
CA LYS A 89 -6.34 3.96 17.54
C LYS A 89 -6.87 3.82 16.12
N THR A 90 -8.15 4.15 15.95
CA THR A 90 -8.79 4.31 14.66
C THR A 90 -8.36 5.66 14.10
N ALA A 91 -7.97 5.70 12.82
CA ALA A 91 -7.60 6.96 12.21
C ALA A 91 -8.88 7.64 11.70
N LEU A 92 -9.30 8.71 12.36
CA LEU A 92 -10.48 9.49 11.94
C LEU A 92 -10.14 10.52 10.85
N SER A 93 -8.86 10.73 10.57
CA SER A 93 -8.37 11.70 9.59
C SER A 93 -7.00 11.30 9.05
N VAL A 94 -6.64 11.78 7.86
CA VAL A 94 -5.32 11.52 7.25
C VAL A 94 -4.17 12.01 8.14
N SER A 95 -4.37 13.12 8.86
CA SER A 95 -3.41 13.61 9.86
C SER A 95 -3.15 12.57 10.96
N GLU A 96 -4.21 12.04 11.57
CA GLU A 96 -4.12 11.01 12.62
C GLU A 96 -3.52 9.72 12.07
N LEU A 97 -3.94 9.30 10.87
CA LEU A 97 -3.37 8.14 10.18
C LEU A 97 -1.85 8.29 10.01
N THR A 98 -1.41 9.47 9.58
CA THR A 98 0.01 9.78 9.40
C THR A 98 0.76 9.73 10.72
N GLU A 99 0.19 10.27 11.80
CA GLU A 99 0.82 10.19 13.13
C GLU A 99 0.93 8.75 13.62
N VAL A 100 -0.13 7.95 13.46
CA VAL A 100 -0.12 6.52 13.80
C VAL A 100 0.95 5.77 12.99
N ILE A 101 1.06 6.02 11.69
CA ILE A 101 2.08 5.38 10.83
C ILE A 101 3.48 5.87 11.17
N LYS A 102 3.65 7.15 11.53
CA LYS A 102 4.96 7.68 11.97
C LYS A 102 5.41 7.05 13.29
N GLN A 103 4.49 6.88 14.24
CA GLN A 103 4.78 6.25 15.54
C GLN A 103 4.93 4.73 15.41
N GLN A 104 4.14 4.10 14.55
CA GLN A 104 4.11 2.66 14.34
C GLN A 104 4.00 2.32 12.85
N PRO A 105 5.09 2.43 12.07
CA PRO A 105 5.07 2.15 10.62
C PRO A 105 4.62 0.72 10.31
N SER A 106 4.91 -0.22 11.22
CA SER A 106 4.48 -1.61 11.16
C SER A 106 2.97 -1.83 11.04
N ARG A 107 2.15 -0.83 11.43
CA ARG A 107 0.68 -0.89 11.31
C ARG A 107 0.19 -0.66 9.89
N LEU A 108 1.00 -0.18 8.95
CA LEU A 108 0.59 -0.06 7.55
C LEU A 108 0.37 -1.46 6.92
N GLN A 109 -0.71 -1.62 6.15
CA GLN A 109 -0.90 -2.79 5.29
C GLN A 109 0.22 -2.86 4.25
N ARG A 110 0.52 -4.08 3.83
CA ARG A 110 1.61 -4.39 2.90
C ARG A 110 1.31 -5.70 2.18
N PRO A 111 1.75 -5.83 0.92
CA PRO A 111 2.29 -4.79 0.04
C PRO A 111 1.20 -3.81 -0.47
N ILE A 112 1.55 -2.54 -0.67
CA ILE A 112 0.68 -1.54 -1.30
C ILE A 112 1.33 -1.09 -2.61
N LEU A 113 0.55 -1.05 -3.69
CA LEU A 113 0.96 -0.49 -4.96
C LEU A 113 0.25 0.84 -5.18
N VAL A 114 0.99 1.80 -5.72
CA VAL A 114 0.50 3.15 -5.98
C VAL A 114 0.92 3.55 -7.38
N ASP A 115 -0.05 3.78 -8.25
CA ASP A 115 0.12 4.41 -9.55
C ASP A 115 -0.15 5.91 -9.43
N TRP A 116 0.92 6.69 -9.47
CA TRP A 116 0.85 8.15 -9.39
C TRP A 116 0.30 8.80 -10.66
N ASN A 117 0.35 8.09 -11.80
CA ASN A 117 -0.01 8.62 -13.10
C ASN A 117 -1.51 8.45 -13.37
N ASN A 118 -2.06 7.29 -13.05
CA ASN A 118 -3.49 7.01 -13.17
C ASN A 118 -4.28 7.32 -11.88
N GLY A 119 -3.60 7.66 -10.79
CA GLY A 119 -4.25 7.99 -9.51
C GLY A 119 -4.94 6.78 -8.87
N LYS A 120 -4.30 5.61 -8.96
CA LYS A 120 -4.85 4.34 -8.49
C LYS A 120 -3.92 3.69 -7.48
N ALA A 121 -4.47 3.07 -6.44
CA ALA A 121 -3.67 2.34 -5.48
C ALA A 121 -4.40 1.08 -5.06
N ILE A 122 -3.65 0.03 -4.74
CA ILE A 122 -4.21 -1.24 -4.28
C ILE A 122 -3.42 -1.82 -3.12
N ILE A 123 -4.13 -2.52 -2.24
CA ILE A 123 -3.51 -3.37 -1.21
C ILE A 123 -3.39 -4.78 -1.79
N ALA A 124 -2.18 -5.18 -2.16
CA ALA A 124 -1.89 -6.47 -2.79
C ALA A 124 -1.75 -7.58 -1.74
N ARG A 125 -2.82 -7.80 -0.98
CA ARG A 125 -2.97 -8.91 -0.04
C ARG A 125 -4.26 -9.65 -0.39
N PRO A 126 -4.22 -10.75 -1.17
CA PRO A 126 -3.05 -11.52 -1.61
C PRO A 126 -2.17 -10.81 -2.67
N PRO A 127 -0.88 -11.21 -2.81
CA PRO A 127 0.07 -10.63 -3.77
C PRO A 127 -0.33 -10.86 -5.23
N GLU A 128 -1.23 -11.80 -5.53
CA GLU A 128 -1.78 -12.04 -6.87
C GLU A 128 -2.51 -10.81 -7.44
N LYS A 129 -3.06 -9.95 -6.57
CA LYS A 129 -3.67 -8.68 -6.97
C LYS A 129 -2.70 -7.74 -7.69
N VAL A 130 -1.39 -7.93 -7.53
CA VAL A 130 -0.38 -7.21 -8.32
C VAL A 130 -0.58 -7.50 -9.80
N GLU A 131 -0.81 -8.75 -10.19
CA GLU A 131 -1.00 -9.12 -11.59
C GLU A 131 -2.28 -8.51 -12.18
N GLU A 132 -3.36 -8.47 -11.39
CA GLU A 132 -4.61 -7.82 -11.79
C GLU A 132 -4.40 -6.32 -12.02
N PHE A 133 -3.71 -5.66 -11.10
CA PHE A 133 -3.37 -4.25 -11.23
C PHE A 133 -2.50 -3.96 -12.45
N LEU A 134 -1.54 -4.84 -12.74
CA LEU A 134 -0.69 -4.72 -13.93
C LEU A 134 -1.45 -4.91 -15.25
N LYS A 135 -2.56 -5.65 -15.26
CA LYS A 135 -3.41 -5.80 -16.46
C LYS A 135 -4.26 -4.55 -16.74
N GLU A 136 -4.45 -3.71 -15.73
CA GLU A 136 -5.22 -2.47 -15.83
C GLU A 136 -4.34 -1.22 -16.06
N LEU A 137 -3.01 -1.39 -16.12
CA LEU A 137 -2.04 -0.35 -16.53
C LEU A 137 -2.05 -0.15 -18.04
#